data_AF-A0A2W6DWU3-F1
#
_entry.id   AF-A0A2W6DWU3-F1
#
_cell.length_a   1.000
_cell.length_b   1.000
_cell.length_c   1.000
_cell.angle_alpha   90.00
_cell.angle_beta   90.00
_cell.angle_gamma   90.00
#
_symmetry.space_group_name_H-M   'P 1'
#
loop_
_entity.id
_entity.type
_entity.pdbx_description
1 polymer ?
#
loop_
_entity_poly.entity_id
_entity_poly.type
_entity_poly.pdbx_seq_one_letter_code
_entity_poly.pdbx_strand_id
1 'polypeptide(L)'
;MTELSGQPNRSSNWSRKPCDQRMTETKGLRLAAYEARRVAQTCRTFANWPSLLADMGAARVGRGAEELTFVTRSGLHLNCPNVPGARLPLYEQFADDCYGVAWLLGRQPDRPLHVLDVGAHVGAFATHLAHAGSRLHIECYEPSPESAKYLRRNVERNHMTGRITVHECALAAEAGSALLDDNSAGSVHNGLVRQDHRLVEGDDAPGSRTAIVVTTSTFEQALAQSPAPFDVVKMDCEGGEYDLVYGSSPDSWNSVNRVVMEYHPVQGESWGALRSWFEDVGLSVVRHVSDDPGLGTAWLSRDGDAPRGER
;
A
#
# COMPACT_ATOMS: atom_id res chain seq x y z
N MET A 1 -49.38 -64.42 -6.03
CA MET A 1 -48.56 -65.63 -6.32
C MET A 1 -48.01 -65.38 -7.72
N THR A 2 -46.72 -65.14 -7.96
CA THR A 2 -45.53 -65.84 -7.44
C THR A 2 -44.29 -64.94 -7.66
N GLU A 3 -43.42 -64.91 -6.64
CA GLU A 3 -41.95 -64.74 -6.53
C GLU A 3 -41.11 -64.22 -7.73
N LEU A 4 -40.35 -63.13 -7.53
CA LEU A 4 -38.90 -63.02 -7.22
C LEU A 4 -37.93 -63.30 -8.40
N SER A 5 -37.14 -62.28 -8.76
CA SER A 5 -35.68 -62.44 -8.82
C SER A 5 -35.00 -61.07 -8.65
N GLY A 6 -34.15 -60.97 -7.63
CA GLY A 6 -33.35 -59.79 -7.32
C GLY A 6 -31.97 -59.85 -7.97
N GLN A 7 -31.39 -58.67 -8.19
CA GLN A 7 -29.94 -58.50 -8.39
C GLN A 7 -29.38 -57.52 -7.34
N PRO A 8 -28.15 -57.74 -6.85
CA PRO A 8 -27.59 -56.99 -5.73
C PRO A 8 -27.05 -55.63 -6.18
N ASN A 9 -27.45 -54.59 -5.45
CA ASN A 9 -26.93 -53.23 -5.58
C ASN A 9 -25.49 -53.19 -5.04
N ARG A 10 -24.50 -52.97 -5.92
CA ARG A 10 -23.10 -52.74 -5.53
C ARG A 10 -22.99 -51.35 -4.89
N SER A 11 -22.72 -51.32 -3.59
CA SER A 11 -22.26 -50.12 -2.89
C SER A 11 -20.91 -49.67 -3.46
N SER A 12 -20.90 -48.54 -4.17
CA SER A 12 -19.66 -47.85 -4.54
C SER A 12 -19.21 -46.97 -3.38
N ASN A 13 -18.23 -47.48 -2.63
CA ASN A 13 -17.46 -46.74 -1.65
C ASN A 13 -16.65 -45.66 -2.40
N TRP A 14 -17.15 -44.43 -2.48
CA TRP A 14 -16.36 -43.27 -2.92
C TRP A 14 -15.38 -42.90 -1.81
N SER A 15 -14.22 -43.54 -1.85
CA SER A 15 -13.01 -43.08 -1.18
C SER A 15 -12.70 -41.66 -1.64
N ARG A 16 -12.61 -40.73 -0.69
CA ARG A 16 -12.15 -39.35 -0.92
C ARG A 16 -10.79 -39.40 -1.62
N LYS A 17 -10.69 -38.83 -2.82
CA LYS A 17 -9.48 -38.86 -3.64
C LYS A 17 -8.34 -38.03 -3.00
N PRO A 18 -7.08 -38.49 -3.06
CA PRO A 18 -5.88 -37.83 -2.48
C PRO A 18 -5.41 -36.55 -3.22
N CYS A 19 -6.28 -35.89 -3.99
CA CYS A 19 -5.97 -34.62 -4.67
C CYS A 19 -6.30 -33.41 -3.78
N ASP A 20 -7.37 -33.53 -2.99
CA ASP A 20 -7.84 -32.48 -2.08
C ASP A 20 -6.90 -32.30 -0.87
N GLN A 21 -6.38 -33.42 -0.35
CA GLN A 21 -5.37 -33.42 0.72
C GLN A 21 -4.05 -32.75 0.31
N ARG A 22 -3.58 -32.93 -0.93
CA ARG A 22 -2.34 -32.30 -1.41
C ARG A 22 -2.48 -30.79 -1.58
N MET A 23 -3.66 -30.31 -2.01
CA MET A 23 -3.95 -28.88 -2.11
C MET A 23 -4.09 -28.21 -0.74
N THR A 24 -4.68 -28.89 0.24
CA THR A 24 -4.80 -28.39 1.62
C THR A 24 -3.47 -28.44 2.38
N GLU A 25 -2.67 -29.49 2.20
CA GLU A 25 -1.30 -29.60 2.73
C GLU A 25 -0.38 -28.50 2.18
N THR A 26 -0.47 -28.23 0.87
CA THR A 26 0.33 -27.16 0.24
C THR A 26 -0.07 -25.77 0.75
N LYS A 27 -1.36 -25.52 0.99
CA LYS A 27 -1.83 -24.28 1.62
C LYS A 27 -1.36 -24.16 3.08
N GLY A 28 -1.44 -25.25 3.85
CA GLY A 28 -0.98 -25.28 5.24
C GLY A 28 0.52 -25.02 5.38
N LEU A 29 1.34 -25.62 4.51
CA LEU A 29 2.78 -25.38 4.47
C LEU A 29 3.13 -23.94 4.09
N ARG A 30 2.44 -23.34 3.11
CA ARG A 30 2.62 -21.94 2.73
C ARG A 30 2.24 -20.98 3.86
N LEU A 31 1.13 -21.25 4.54
CA LEU A 31 0.69 -20.46 5.69
C LEU A 31 1.71 -20.54 6.84
N ALA A 32 2.18 -21.75 7.17
CA ALA A 32 3.19 -21.94 8.21
C ALA A 32 4.53 -21.25 7.87
N ALA A 33 4.97 -21.32 6.61
CA ALA A 33 6.16 -20.62 6.13
C ALA A 33 5.99 -19.09 6.20
N TYR A 34 4.81 -18.57 5.84
CA TYR A 34 4.48 -17.16 5.96
C TYR A 34 4.50 -16.70 7.43
N GLU A 35 3.88 -17.45 8.33
CA GLU A 35 3.89 -17.14 9.77
C GLU A 35 5.30 -17.18 10.35
N ALA A 36 6.11 -18.19 10.01
CA ALA A 36 7.50 -18.29 10.44
C ALA A 36 8.33 -17.11 9.93
N ARG A 37 8.16 -16.71 8.66
CA ARG A 37 8.80 -15.50 8.10
C ARG A 37 8.39 -14.26 8.88
N ARG A 38 7.10 -14.07 9.15
CA ARG A 38 6.61 -12.89 9.90
C ARG A 38 7.18 -12.83 11.30
N VAL A 39 7.22 -13.94 12.04
CA VAL A 39 7.86 -14.00 13.37
C VAL A 39 9.34 -13.63 13.30
N ALA A 40 10.07 -14.20 12.34
CA ALA A 40 11.49 -13.88 12.16
C ALA A 40 11.72 -12.40 11.82
N GLN A 41 10.90 -11.83 10.92
CA GLN A 41 10.91 -10.40 10.61
C GLN A 41 10.61 -9.56 11.85
N THR A 42 9.60 -9.91 12.66
CA THR A 42 9.27 -9.16 13.88
C THR A 42 10.47 -9.09 14.82
N CYS A 43 11.10 -10.24 15.08
CA CYS A 43 12.26 -10.33 15.97
C CYS A 43 13.48 -9.53 15.46
N ARG A 44 13.73 -9.56 14.14
CA ARG A 44 14.85 -8.86 13.52
C ARG A 44 14.63 -7.34 13.46
N THR A 45 13.43 -6.92 13.06
CA THR A 45 13.15 -5.53 12.68
C THR A 45 12.75 -4.64 13.86
N PHE A 46 12.05 -5.19 14.85
CA PHE A 46 11.46 -4.38 15.93
C PHE A 46 12.11 -4.66 17.28
N ALA A 47 12.44 -3.58 18.01
CA ALA A 47 13.06 -3.61 19.32
C ALA A 47 12.14 -4.22 20.39
N ASN A 48 10.84 -3.93 20.30
CA ASN A 48 9.81 -4.42 21.21
C ASN A 48 9.11 -5.69 20.71
N TRP A 49 9.81 -6.54 19.95
CA TRP A 49 9.24 -7.77 19.40
C TRP A 49 8.54 -8.69 20.43
N PRO A 50 8.97 -8.84 21.70
CA PRO A 50 8.29 -9.75 22.62
C PRO A 50 6.86 -9.32 22.91
N SER A 51 6.65 -8.02 23.17
CA SER A 51 5.31 -7.48 23.41
C SER A 51 4.49 -7.47 22.13
N LEU A 52 5.08 -7.14 20.98
CA LEU A 52 4.40 -7.18 19.69
C LEU A 52 3.83 -8.57 19.39
N LEU A 53 4.63 -9.64 19.53
CA LEU A 53 4.14 -11.00 19.29
C LEU A 53 3.07 -11.42 20.30
N ALA A 54 3.20 -11.00 21.57
CA ALA A 54 2.19 -11.26 22.59
C ALA A 54 0.85 -10.58 22.24
N ASP A 55 0.86 -9.30 21.86
CA ASP A 55 -0.34 -8.53 21.51
C ASP A 55 -0.98 -9.03 20.22
N MET A 56 -0.17 -9.40 19.22
CA MET A 56 -0.66 -10.03 17.98
C MET A 56 -1.29 -11.40 18.25
N GLY A 57 -0.71 -12.18 19.16
CA GLY A 57 -1.27 -13.46 19.60
C GLY A 57 -2.58 -13.30 20.38
N ALA A 58 -2.63 -12.33 21.30
CA ALA A 58 -3.83 -12.01 22.06
C ALA A 58 -4.99 -11.53 21.15
N ALA A 59 -4.69 -10.78 20.10
CA ALA A 59 -5.69 -10.34 19.12
C ALA A 59 -6.37 -11.52 18.40
N ARG A 60 -5.64 -12.61 18.12
CA ARG A 60 -6.20 -13.83 17.50
C ARG A 60 -7.27 -14.51 18.36
N VAL A 61 -7.27 -14.27 19.68
CA VAL A 61 -8.25 -14.81 20.63
C VAL A 61 -9.22 -13.74 21.16
N GLY A 62 -9.29 -12.58 20.50
CA GLY A 62 -10.20 -11.49 20.85
C GLY A 62 -9.84 -10.75 22.14
N ARG A 63 -8.57 -10.79 22.57
CA ARG A 63 -8.07 -10.15 23.81
C ARG A 63 -6.90 -9.19 23.59
N GLY A 64 -6.61 -8.83 22.34
CA GLY A 64 -5.51 -7.94 21.99
C GLY A 64 -5.89 -6.47 22.09
N ALA A 65 -4.90 -5.60 22.20
CA ALA A 65 -5.09 -4.16 22.07
C ALA A 65 -5.65 -3.79 20.69
N GLU A 66 -6.44 -2.72 20.60
CA GLU A 66 -6.99 -2.23 19.33
C GLU A 66 -5.92 -1.60 18.44
N GLU A 67 -4.84 -1.10 19.03
CA GLU A 67 -3.69 -0.52 18.36
C GLU A 67 -2.40 -1.27 18.76
N LEU A 68 -1.41 -1.27 17.87
CA LEU A 68 -0.05 -1.73 18.18
C LEU A 68 0.94 -0.56 18.12
N THR A 69 2.02 -0.68 18.88
CA THR A 69 3.21 0.18 18.73
C THR A 69 4.36 -0.67 18.22
N PHE A 70 4.89 -0.34 17.05
CA PHE A 70 6.13 -0.88 16.52
C PHE A 70 7.28 0.05 16.88
N VAL A 71 8.31 -0.48 17.54
CA VAL A 71 9.54 0.27 17.82
C VAL A 71 10.64 -0.31 16.95
N THR A 72 11.16 0.44 15.98
CA THR A 72 12.26 -0.05 15.13
C THR A 72 13.55 -0.17 15.94
N ARG A 73 14.51 -0.96 15.46
CA ARG A 73 15.85 -1.02 16.08
C ARG A 73 16.60 0.32 16.05
N SER A 74 16.24 1.22 15.13
CA SER A 74 16.79 2.57 15.04
C SER A 74 16.09 3.59 15.95
N GLY A 75 15.04 3.17 16.67
CA GLY A 75 14.35 3.99 17.66
C GLY A 75 13.14 4.75 17.15
N LEU A 76 12.63 4.45 15.95
CA LEU A 76 11.36 5.02 15.47
C LEU A 76 10.18 4.31 16.16
N HIS A 77 9.14 5.07 16.50
CA HIS A 77 7.92 4.56 17.11
C HIS A 77 6.72 4.78 16.19
N LEU A 78 6.14 3.70 15.66
CA LEU A 78 5.01 3.75 14.75
C LEU A 78 3.80 3.06 15.37
N ASN A 79 2.67 3.75 15.38
CA ASN A 79 1.37 3.25 15.79
C ASN A 79 0.52 2.91 14.58
N CYS A 80 -0.22 1.80 14.66
CA CYS A 80 -1.23 1.44 13.67
C CYS A 80 -2.36 0.65 14.36
N PRO A 81 -3.54 0.56 13.73
CA PRO A 81 -4.57 -0.40 14.12
C PRO A 81 -4.02 -1.82 14.18
N ASN A 82 -4.50 -2.62 15.13
CA ASN A 82 -4.12 -4.01 15.31
C ASN A 82 -4.88 -4.93 14.34
N VAL A 83 -4.81 -4.65 13.04
CA VAL A 83 -5.39 -5.48 11.97
C VAL A 83 -4.32 -5.82 10.92
N PRO A 84 -4.41 -6.96 10.21
CA PRO A 84 -3.36 -7.38 9.28
C PRO A 84 -3.00 -6.33 8.22
N GLY A 85 -3.99 -5.72 7.56
CA GLY A 85 -3.77 -4.70 6.52
C GLY A 85 -2.99 -3.49 7.04
N ALA A 86 -3.34 -2.99 8.22
CA ALA A 86 -2.65 -1.84 8.80
C ALA A 86 -1.20 -2.12 9.26
N ARG A 87 -0.89 -3.39 9.58
CA ARG A 87 0.44 -3.81 10.02
C ARG A 87 1.40 -4.05 8.85
N LEU A 88 0.87 -4.48 7.72
CA LEU A 88 1.64 -4.95 6.57
C LEU A 88 2.62 -3.88 6.04
N PRO A 89 2.21 -2.61 5.84
CA PRO A 89 3.11 -1.54 5.37
C PRO A 89 4.32 -1.31 6.27
N LEU A 90 4.21 -1.60 7.58
CA LEU A 90 5.33 -1.44 8.52
C LEU A 90 6.37 -2.55 8.31
N TYR A 91 5.93 -3.76 7.98
CA TYR A 91 6.85 -4.84 7.63
C TYR A 91 7.48 -4.60 6.26
N GLU A 92 6.68 -4.25 5.26
CA GLU A 92 7.17 -3.96 3.91
C GLU A 92 8.23 -2.86 3.94
N GLN A 93 7.97 -1.80 4.70
CA GLN A 93 8.89 -0.68 4.78
C GLN A 93 10.14 -0.95 5.62
N PHE A 94 10.02 -1.56 6.80
CA PHE A 94 11.14 -1.68 7.75
C PHE A 94 11.82 -3.04 7.74
N ALA A 95 11.13 -4.11 7.34
CA ALA A 95 11.71 -5.44 7.23
C ALA A 95 12.19 -5.77 5.83
N ASP A 96 11.46 -5.31 4.80
CA ASP A 96 11.73 -5.67 3.40
C ASP A 96 12.33 -4.51 2.57
N ASP A 97 12.28 -3.25 3.05
CA ASP A 97 12.68 -2.04 2.30
C ASP A 97 12.09 -2.02 0.88
N CYS A 98 10.78 -2.33 0.79
CA CYS A 98 10.08 -2.62 -0.47
C CYS A 98 10.18 -1.49 -1.50
N TYR A 99 10.39 -0.24 -1.09
CA TYR A 99 10.52 0.91 -2.00
C TYR A 99 11.97 1.37 -2.23
N GLY A 100 12.94 0.83 -1.49
CA GLY A 100 14.37 1.15 -1.65
C GLY A 100 14.72 2.56 -1.18
N VAL A 101 14.62 2.82 0.13
CA VAL A 101 14.89 4.14 0.75
C VAL A 101 16.25 4.71 0.35
N ALA A 102 17.30 3.89 0.40
CA ALA A 102 18.64 4.33 0.03
C ALA A 102 18.75 4.71 -1.45
N TRP A 103 18.01 4.00 -2.33
CA TRP A 103 17.94 4.36 -3.73
C TRP A 103 17.24 5.69 -3.90
N LEU A 104 16.09 5.95 -3.26
CA LEU A 104 15.36 7.22 -3.38
C LEU A 104 16.21 8.43 -2.98
N LEU A 105 16.95 8.34 -1.87
CA LEU A 105 17.87 9.39 -1.38
C LEU A 105 19.06 9.63 -2.33
N GLY A 106 19.46 8.61 -3.07
CA GLY A 106 20.55 8.68 -4.03
C GLY A 106 21.93 8.80 -3.40
N ARG A 107 22.90 9.21 -4.22
CA ARG A 107 24.32 9.23 -3.84
C ARG A 107 24.68 10.41 -2.92
N GLN A 108 23.81 11.41 -2.86
CA GLN A 108 23.97 12.61 -2.02
C GLN A 108 22.77 12.72 -1.07
N PRO A 109 22.69 11.89 -0.01
CA PRO A 109 21.52 11.84 0.87
C PRO A 109 21.27 13.14 1.67
N ASP A 110 22.25 14.04 1.71
CA ASP A 110 22.15 15.35 2.37
C ASP A 110 21.79 16.50 1.42
N ARG A 111 21.51 16.24 0.13
CA ARG A 111 20.91 17.27 -0.74
C ARG A 111 19.46 17.51 -0.29
N PRO A 112 18.96 18.76 -0.33
CA PRO A 112 17.52 19.01 -0.12
C PRO A 112 16.72 18.19 -1.12
N LEU A 113 15.75 17.40 -0.64
CA LEU A 113 14.76 16.76 -1.49
C LEU A 113 13.36 17.16 -1.04
N HIS A 114 12.51 17.40 -2.02
CA HIS A 114 11.07 17.47 -1.81
C HIS A 114 10.43 16.19 -2.33
N VAL A 115 9.66 15.54 -1.46
CA VAL A 115 9.09 14.22 -1.70
C VAL A 115 7.59 14.31 -1.65
N LEU A 116 6.93 13.71 -2.63
CA LEU A 116 5.49 13.47 -2.62
C LEU A 116 5.24 12.00 -2.24
N ASP A 117 4.48 11.75 -1.18
CA ASP A 117 4.03 10.42 -0.75
C ASP A 117 2.51 10.31 -0.95
N VAL A 118 2.10 9.61 -2.01
CA VAL A 118 0.70 9.38 -2.36
C VAL A 118 0.25 8.04 -1.79
N GLY A 119 -0.84 8.07 -1.01
CA GLY A 119 -1.30 6.93 -0.20
C GLY A 119 -0.35 6.67 0.97
N ALA A 120 -0.14 7.69 1.79
CA ALA A 120 0.83 7.65 2.88
C ALA A 120 0.44 6.69 4.03
N HIS A 121 -0.83 6.27 4.09
CA HIS A 121 -1.39 5.35 5.06
C HIS A 121 -1.04 5.79 6.50
N VAL A 122 -0.44 4.93 7.32
CA VAL A 122 -0.01 5.28 8.70
C VAL A 122 1.36 5.98 8.75
N GLY A 123 1.95 6.32 7.60
CA GLY A 123 3.21 7.06 7.52
C GLY A 123 4.49 6.24 7.64
N ALA A 124 4.44 4.93 7.39
CA ALA A 124 5.63 4.08 7.50
C ALA A 124 6.75 4.54 6.53
N PHE A 125 6.41 4.80 5.26
CA PHE A 125 7.36 5.29 4.26
C PHE A 125 7.94 6.65 4.64
N ALA A 126 7.08 7.65 4.84
CA ALA A 126 7.51 9.02 5.15
C ALA A 126 8.41 9.08 6.39
N THR A 127 8.07 8.37 7.47
CA THR A 127 8.88 8.34 8.70
C THR A 127 10.20 7.61 8.50
N HIS A 128 10.25 6.51 7.74
CA HIS A 128 11.49 5.81 7.43
C HIS A 128 12.41 6.69 6.57
N LEU A 129 11.86 7.29 5.51
CA LEU A 129 12.61 8.17 4.61
C LEU A 129 13.17 9.39 5.35
N ALA A 130 12.34 10.07 6.15
CA ALA A 130 12.75 11.20 6.99
C ALA A 130 13.77 10.83 8.08
N HIS A 131 13.79 9.58 8.53
CA HIS A 131 14.82 9.11 9.46
C HIS A 131 16.15 8.87 8.75
N ALA A 132 16.13 8.36 7.52
CA ALA A 132 17.31 8.06 6.73
C ALA A 132 17.95 9.31 6.08
N GLY A 133 17.15 10.32 5.72
CA GLY A 133 17.60 11.56 5.11
C GLY A 133 17.48 12.77 6.03
N SER A 134 18.53 13.59 6.11
CA SER A 134 18.59 14.72 7.04
C SER A 134 17.86 15.97 6.53
N ARG A 135 17.80 16.17 5.20
CA ARG A 135 17.29 17.39 4.54
C ARG A 135 16.16 17.07 3.56
N LEU A 136 15.06 16.57 4.11
CA LEU A 136 13.87 16.21 3.35
C LEU A 136 12.68 17.05 3.79
N HIS A 137 11.83 17.40 2.82
CA HIS A 137 10.47 17.86 3.05
C HIS A 137 9.52 16.91 2.33
N ILE A 138 8.58 16.31 3.07
CA ILE A 138 7.68 15.27 2.57
C ILE A 138 6.24 15.75 2.66
N GLU A 139 5.57 15.85 1.52
CA GLU A 139 4.14 16.08 1.43
C GLU A 139 3.42 14.73 1.36
N CYS A 140 2.73 14.34 2.44
CA CYS A 140 2.00 13.07 2.53
C CYS A 140 0.51 13.29 2.25
N TYR A 141 -0.03 12.59 1.27
CA TYR A 141 -1.46 12.58 0.95
C TYR A 141 -2.08 11.24 1.33
N GLU A 142 -3.02 11.26 2.26
CA GLU A 142 -3.74 10.08 2.74
C GLU A 142 -5.25 10.37 2.81
N PRO A 143 -6.08 9.71 1.98
CA PRO A 143 -7.51 10.00 1.94
C PRO A 143 -8.30 9.51 3.16
N SER A 144 -7.89 8.40 3.80
CA SER A 144 -8.63 7.86 4.95
C SER A 144 -8.38 8.71 6.20
N PRO A 145 -9.42 9.32 6.81
CA PRO A 145 -9.26 10.11 8.04
C PRO A 145 -8.66 9.31 9.19
N GLU A 146 -8.99 8.02 9.29
CA GLU A 146 -8.44 7.13 10.31
C GLU A 146 -6.95 6.89 10.08
N SER A 147 -6.52 6.55 8.86
CA SER A 147 -5.10 6.40 8.53
C SER A 147 -4.32 7.72 8.73
N ALA A 148 -4.85 8.84 8.25
CA ALA A 148 -4.27 10.16 8.41
C ALA A 148 -4.07 10.55 9.89
N LYS A 149 -5.00 10.15 10.78
CA LYS A 149 -4.85 10.31 12.23
C LYS A 149 -3.64 9.55 12.79
N TYR A 150 -3.39 8.31 12.36
CA TYR A 150 -2.19 7.57 12.76
C TYR A 150 -0.91 8.18 12.18
N LEU A 151 -0.93 8.56 10.90
CA LEU A 151 0.17 9.26 10.24
C LEU A 151 0.58 10.51 11.03
N ARG A 152 -0.36 11.40 11.38
CA ARG A 152 -0.08 12.59 12.21
C ARG A 152 0.54 12.23 13.56
N ARG A 153 -0.04 11.26 14.28
CA ARG A 153 0.50 10.78 15.57
C ARG A 153 1.93 10.24 15.42
N ASN A 154 2.21 9.50 14.35
CA ASN A 154 3.52 8.93 14.09
C ASN A 154 4.54 10.01 13.73
N VAL A 155 4.17 11.00 12.93
CA VAL A 155 5.01 12.16 12.61
C VAL A 155 5.35 12.95 13.87
N GLU A 156 4.36 13.25 14.72
CA GLU A 156 4.55 13.97 15.97
C GLU A 156 5.45 13.20 16.94
N ARG A 157 5.16 11.91 17.15
CA ARG A 157 5.89 11.05 18.09
C ARG A 157 7.36 10.90 17.73
N ASN A 158 7.72 10.97 16.45
CA ASN A 158 9.09 10.90 15.98
C ASN A 158 9.74 12.28 15.76
N HIS A 159 9.09 13.37 16.20
CA HIS A 159 9.57 14.74 16.09
C HIS A 159 9.85 15.18 14.64
N MET A 160 8.99 14.77 13.70
CA MET A 160 9.16 15.01 12.27
C MET A 160 8.20 16.06 11.69
N THR A 161 7.44 16.77 12.53
CA THR A 161 6.46 17.78 12.09
C THR A 161 7.07 18.96 11.31
N GLY A 162 8.36 19.23 11.48
CA GLY A 162 9.09 20.23 10.68
C GLY A 162 9.57 19.75 9.31
N ARG A 163 9.35 18.48 8.96
CA ARG A 163 9.83 17.83 7.73
C ARG A 163 8.76 17.04 6.98
N ILE A 164 7.65 16.70 7.65
CA ILE A 164 6.55 15.94 7.07
C ILE A 164 5.26 16.73 7.26
N THR A 165 4.61 17.08 6.17
CA THR A 165 3.28 17.69 6.13
C THR A 165 2.26 16.61 5.77
N VAL A 166 1.11 16.62 6.44
CA VAL A 166 0.06 15.62 6.25
C VAL A 166 -1.20 16.29 5.69
N HIS A 167 -1.65 15.80 4.54
CA HIS A 167 -2.86 16.21 3.85
C HIS A 167 -3.87 15.07 3.88
N GLU A 168 -5.04 15.32 4.47
CA GLU A 168 -6.14 14.36 4.52
C GLU A 168 -7.03 14.52 3.30
N CYS A 169 -6.49 14.12 2.15
CA CYS A 169 -7.18 14.09 0.87
C CYS A 169 -6.52 13.10 -0.09
N ALA A 170 -7.28 12.60 -1.06
CA ALA A 170 -6.74 11.83 -2.17
C ALA A 170 -6.07 12.77 -3.18
N LEU A 171 -5.04 12.30 -3.87
CA LEU A 171 -4.64 12.89 -5.14
C LEU A 171 -5.36 12.19 -6.30
N ALA A 172 -5.94 12.98 -7.20
CA ALA A 172 -6.74 12.51 -8.32
C ALA A 172 -6.60 13.44 -9.54
N ALA A 173 -7.23 13.07 -10.67
CA ALA A 173 -7.27 13.89 -11.88
C ALA A 173 -7.97 15.25 -11.66
N GLU A 174 -8.97 15.29 -10.78
CA GLU A 174 -9.79 16.48 -10.54
C GLU A 174 -9.92 16.77 -9.03
N ALA A 175 -9.99 18.06 -8.68
CA ALA A 175 -10.27 18.51 -7.33
C ALA A 175 -11.77 18.43 -7.02
N GLY A 176 -12.11 18.07 -5.78
CA GLY A 176 -13.49 17.92 -5.35
C GLY A 176 -13.63 16.84 -4.28
N SER A 177 -14.44 15.82 -4.57
CA SER A 177 -14.70 14.72 -3.66
C SER A 177 -14.87 13.40 -4.40
N ALA A 178 -14.40 12.32 -3.80
CA ALA A 178 -14.52 10.95 -4.31
C ALA A 178 -15.02 10.00 -3.22
N LEU A 179 -15.46 8.80 -3.64
CA LEU A 179 -15.79 7.72 -2.72
C LEU A 179 -14.56 6.83 -2.51
N LEU A 180 -14.15 6.69 -1.26
CA LEU A 180 -13.10 5.76 -0.84
C LEU A 180 -13.76 4.48 -0.30
N ASP A 181 -13.42 3.32 -0.86
CA ASP A 181 -13.79 2.02 -0.26
C ASP A 181 -12.76 1.60 0.79
N ASP A 182 -13.07 1.90 2.05
CA ASP A 182 -12.17 1.72 3.20
C ASP A 182 -11.96 0.22 3.57
N ASN A 183 -12.75 -0.71 3.00
CA ASN A 183 -12.71 -2.14 3.37
C ASN A 183 -12.10 -3.06 2.32
N SER A 184 -11.73 -2.53 1.15
CA SER A 184 -10.94 -3.25 0.15
C SER A 184 -9.78 -2.38 -0.31
N ALA A 185 -8.70 -2.44 0.47
CA ALA A 185 -7.41 -1.87 0.09
C ALA A 185 -7.43 -0.36 -0.26
N GLY A 186 -8.42 0.45 0.15
CA GLY A 186 -8.36 1.90 -0.05
C GLY A 186 -8.49 2.37 -1.51
N SER A 187 -9.15 1.60 -2.38
CA SER A 187 -9.38 2.04 -3.75
C SER A 187 -10.32 3.24 -3.82
N VAL A 188 -9.85 4.36 -4.39
CA VAL A 188 -10.64 5.57 -4.62
C VAL A 188 -11.37 5.43 -5.95
N HIS A 189 -12.70 5.37 -5.91
CA HIS A 189 -13.52 5.35 -7.12
C HIS A 189 -13.96 6.78 -7.46
N ASN A 190 -13.48 7.31 -8.60
CA ASN A 190 -13.95 8.56 -9.19
C ASN A 190 -15.34 8.39 -9.85
N GLY A 191 -16.35 8.08 -9.04
CA GLY A 191 -17.72 8.39 -9.40
C GLY A 191 -17.94 9.88 -9.14
N LEU A 192 -18.10 10.69 -10.18
CA LEU A 192 -18.55 12.08 -10.07
C LEU A 192 -19.78 12.14 -9.16
N VAL A 193 -19.62 12.45 -7.87
CA VAL A 193 -20.74 12.75 -6.97
C VAL A 193 -21.19 14.16 -7.32
N ARG A 194 -21.91 14.27 -8.44
CA ARG A 194 -22.65 15.49 -8.78
C ARG A 194 -23.83 15.62 -7.84
N GLN A 195 -23.60 16.18 -6.66
CA GLN A 195 -24.59 16.85 -5.81
C GLN A 195 -26.03 16.29 -5.85
N ASP A 196 -26.20 14.97 -5.82
CA ASP A 196 -27.43 14.30 -5.46
C ASP A 196 -27.08 12.98 -4.77
N HIS A 197 -27.60 12.80 -3.56
CA HIS A 197 -27.28 11.68 -2.69
C HIS A 197 -27.92 10.39 -3.21
N ARG A 198 -27.37 9.78 -4.25
CA ARG A 198 -27.79 8.46 -4.74
C ARG A 198 -26.62 7.51 -4.81
N LEU A 199 -26.50 6.72 -3.74
CA LEU A 199 -25.76 5.48 -3.71
C LEU A 199 -26.25 4.61 -4.88
N VAL A 200 -25.37 4.22 -5.78
CA VAL A 200 -25.68 3.22 -6.80
C VAL A 200 -25.70 1.87 -6.07
N GLU A 201 -26.88 1.26 -5.98
CA GLU A 201 -27.06 -0.09 -5.46
C GLU A 201 -26.43 -1.11 -6.43
N GLY A 202 -25.58 -1.97 -5.90
CA GLY A 202 -25.06 -3.16 -6.58
C GLY A 202 -25.04 -4.34 -5.61
N ASP A 203 -25.83 -5.36 -5.94
CA ASP A 203 -26.02 -6.60 -5.17
C ASP A 203 -24.73 -7.41 -5.06
N ASP A 204 -24.23 -7.60 -3.84
CA ASP A 204 -23.48 -8.77 -3.38
C ASP A 204 -23.38 -8.73 -1.84
N ALA A 205 -24.28 -9.46 -1.16
CA ALA A 205 -24.36 -9.82 0.27
C ALA A 205 -24.01 -8.77 1.36
N PRO A 206 -24.89 -8.54 2.36
CA PRO A 206 -24.76 -7.45 3.33
C PRO A 206 -23.68 -7.74 4.39
N GLY A 207 -22.50 -7.13 4.18
CA GLY A 207 -21.38 -7.13 5.10
C GLY A 207 -20.48 -5.91 4.89
N SER A 208 -21.03 -4.72 5.13
CA SER A 208 -20.28 -3.46 5.41
C SER A 208 -19.26 -2.99 4.36
N ARG A 209 -19.64 -2.75 3.09
CA ARG A 209 -18.89 -1.78 2.26
C ARG A 209 -19.26 -0.37 2.70
N THR A 210 -18.49 0.23 3.61
CA THR A 210 -18.67 1.62 4.03
C THR A 210 -17.80 2.52 3.17
N ALA A 211 -18.29 2.85 1.98
CA ALA A 211 -17.67 3.89 1.18
C ALA A 211 -17.81 5.24 1.92
N ILE A 212 -16.71 5.95 2.11
CA ILE A 212 -16.70 7.28 2.73
C ILE A 212 -16.40 8.36 1.68
N VAL A 213 -16.97 9.55 1.85
CA VAL A 213 -16.67 10.68 0.98
C VAL A 213 -15.39 11.35 1.48
N VAL A 214 -14.39 11.46 0.62
CA VAL A 214 -13.12 12.12 0.90
C VAL A 214 -12.91 13.30 -0.04
N THR A 215 -12.12 14.29 0.38
CA THR A 215 -11.70 15.39 -0.50
C THR A 215 -10.63 14.89 -1.48
N THR A 216 -10.64 15.43 -2.69
CA THR A 216 -9.59 15.20 -3.69
C THR A 216 -8.87 16.49 -4.05
N SER A 217 -7.57 16.38 -4.34
CA SER A 217 -6.73 17.45 -4.87
C SER A 217 -5.97 16.95 -6.10
N THR A 218 -5.58 17.85 -7.01
CA THR A 218 -4.80 17.46 -8.19
C THR A 218 -3.30 17.52 -7.93
N PHE A 219 -2.51 16.90 -8.81
CA PHE A 219 -1.05 16.99 -8.77
C PHE A 219 -0.56 18.45 -8.82
N GLU A 220 -1.18 19.28 -9.65
CA GLU A 220 -0.87 20.71 -9.80
C GLU A 220 -1.15 21.48 -8.50
N GLN A 221 -2.24 21.15 -7.80
CA GLN A 221 -2.55 21.77 -6.51
C GLN A 221 -1.56 21.34 -5.44
N ALA A 222 -1.13 20.07 -5.44
CA ALA A 222 -0.09 19.60 -4.53
C ALA A 222 1.24 20.31 -4.78
N LEU A 223 1.64 20.47 -6.04
CA LEU A 223 2.82 21.26 -6.42
C LEU A 223 2.71 22.73 -5.99
N ALA A 224 1.55 23.36 -6.20
CA ALA A 224 1.33 24.76 -5.83
C ALA A 224 1.34 25.00 -4.31
N GLN A 225 0.97 23.99 -3.52
CA GLN A 225 1.01 24.03 -2.06
C GLN A 225 2.38 23.68 -1.48
N SER A 226 3.19 22.92 -2.23
CA SER A 226 4.51 22.51 -1.78
C SER A 226 5.51 23.68 -1.80
N PRO A 227 6.43 23.76 -0.81
CA PRO A 227 7.44 24.82 -0.78
C PRO A 227 8.47 24.76 -1.93
N ALA A 228 8.56 23.63 -2.64
CA ALA A 228 9.37 23.49 -3.85
C ALA A 228 8.85 22.35 -4.73
N PRO A 229 9.26 22.29 -6.01
CA PRO A 229 8.93 21.16 -6.89
C PRO A 229 9.44 19.81 -6.35
N PHE A 230 8.74 18.72 -6.67
CA PHE A 230 9.07 17.39 -6.15
C PHE A 230 10.27 16.76 -6.89
N ASP A 231 11.27 16.31 -6.14
CA ASP A 231 12.38 15.51 -6.64
C ASP A 231 12.02 14.02 -6.76
N VAL A 232 11.18 13.56 -5.84
CA VAL A 232 10.86 12.15 -5.63
C VAL A 232 9.36 11.99 -5.43
N VAL A 233 8.77 11.00 -6.09
CA VAL A 233 7.37 10.63 -5.90
C VAL A 233 7.29 9.16 -5.49
N LYS A 234 6.58 8.87 -4.40
CA LYS A 234 6.09 7.52 -4.09
C LYS A 234 4.58 7.49 -4.36
N MET A 235 4.11 6.46 -5.06
CA MET A 235 2.69 6.24 -5.32
C MET A 235 2.30 4.82 -4.97
N ASP A 236 1.31 4.70 -4.10
CA ASP A 236 0.65 3.44 -3.77
C ASP A 236 -0.72 3.85 -3.24
N CYS A 237 -1.67 4.04 -4.16
CA CYS A 237 -3.01 4.58 -3.88
C CYS A 237 -4.13 3.72 -4.48
N GLU A 238 -3.81 2.44 -4.68
CA GLU A 238 -4.76 1.35 -4.78
C GLU A 238 -5.73 1.52 -5.97
N GLY A 239 -5.15 1.94 -7.10
CA GLY A 239 -5.82 2.14 -8.39
C GLY A 239 -5.90 3.61 -8.81
N GLY A 240 -5.70 4.55 -7.90
CA GLY A 240 -5.70 5.99 -8.21
C GLY A 240 -4.50 6.46 -9.04
N GLU A 241 -3.51 5.59 -9.31
CA GLU A 241 -2.26 5.97 -9.96
C GLU A 241 -2.48 6.47 -11.39
N TYR A 242 -3.34 5.78 -12.15
CA TYR A 242 -3.60 6.10 -13.56
C TYR A 242 -4.27 7.46 -13.71
N ASP A 243 -5.38 7.68 -13.00
CA ASP A 243 -6.12 8.94 -13.02
C ASP A 243 -5.24 10.12 -12.60
N LEU A 244 -4.46 9.95 -11.53
CA LEU A 244 -3.54 10.99 -11.06
C LEU A 244 -2.48 11.33 -12.11
N VAL A 245 -1.85 10.31 -12.69
CA VAL A 245 -0.78 10.48 -13.66
C VAL A 245 -1.30 11.10 -14.96
N TYR A 246 -2.35 10.55 -15.54
CA TYR A 246 -2.90 11.06 -16.81
C TYR A 246 -3.59 12.42 -16.67
N GLY A 247 -4.17 12.70 -15.49
CA GLY A 247 -4.77 13.99 -15.19
C GLY A 247 -3.75 15.11 -14.93
N SER A 248 -2.50 14.75 -14.67
CA SER A 248 -1.42 15.71 -14.43
C SER A 248 -0.80 16.26 -15.72
N SER A 249 -0.31 17.50 -15.66
CA SER A 249 0.48 18.08 -16.75
C SER A 249 1.86 17.41 -16.85
N PRO A 250 2.32 17.02 -18.05
CA PRO A 250 3.69 16.53 -18.26
C PRO A 250 4.77 17.44 -17.67
N ASP A 251 4.58 18.77 -17.74
CA ASP A 251 5.53 19.74 -17.23
C ASP A 251 5.69 19.70 -15.70
N SER A 252 4.65 19.25 -14.99
CA SER A 252 4.66 19.06 -13.54
C SER A 252 5.72 18.04 -13.08
N TRP A 253 6.15 17.15 -13.97
CA TRP A 253 7.12 16.08 -13.68
C TRP A 253 8.57 16.43 -14.03
N ASN A 254 8.82 17.63 -14.60
CA ASN A 254 10.16 18.05 -15.04
C ASN A 254 11.22 18.03 -13.93
N SER A 255 10.80 18.26 -12.68
CA SER A 255 11.69 18.23 -11.49
C SER A 255 11.84 16.83 -10.88
N VAL A 256 10.91 15.93 -11.17
CA VAL A 256 10.90 14.57 -10.62
C VAL A 256 12.03 13.79 -11.26
N ASN A 257 12.94 13.33 -10.41
CA ASN A 257 14.07 12.49 -10.81
C ASN A 257 13.79 11.02 -10.60
N ARG A 258 12.97 10.68 -9.58
CA ARG A 258 12.70 9.29 -9.19
C ARG A 258 11.26 9.09 -8.81
N VAL A 259 10.71 7.98 -9.29
CA VAL A 259 9.40 7.50 -8.92
C VAL A 259 9.52 6.07 -8.44
N VAL A 260 8.90 5.75 -7.32
CA VAL A 260 8.59 4.38 -6.95
C VAL A 260 7.08 4.26 -6.87
N MET A 261 6.51 3.28 -7.56
CA MET A 261 5.08 3.17 -7.69
C MET A 261 4.63 1.72 -7.62
N GLU A 262 3.66 1.44 -6.77
CA GLU A 262 2.83 0.24 -6.88
C GLU A 262 1.61 0.59 -7.72
N TYR A 263 1.40 -0.14 -8.82
CA TYR A 263 0.24 0.04 -9.69
C TYR A 263 -0.72 -1.12 -9.53
N HIS A 264 -2.02 -0.84 -9.60
CA HIS A 264 -3.07 -1.80 -9.30
C HIS A 264 -3.94 -2.11 -10.54
N PRO A 265 -4.69 -3.24 -10.55
CA PRO A 265 -5.59 -3.53 -11.65
C PRO A 265 -6.78 -2.56 -11.69
N VAL A 266 -6.91 -1.80 -12.78
CA VAL A 266 -8.06 -0.93 -13.05
C VAL A 266 -8.64 -1.29 -14.42
N GLN A 267 -9.97 -1.35 -14.51
CA GLN A 267 -10.63 -1.75 -15.75
C GLN A 267 -10.33 -0.76 -16.89
N GLY A 268 -9.79 -1.28 -18.00
CA GLY A 268 -9.45 -0.46 -19.17
C GLY A 268 -8.03 0.11 -19.13
N GLU A 269 -7.35 -0.02 -17.99
CA GLU A 269 -5.99 0.46 -17.80
C GLU A 269 -4.96 -0.66 -17.95
N SER A 270 -3.71 -0.25 -18.22
CA SER A 270 -2.60 -1.19 -18.30
C SER A 270 -1.29 -0.56 -17.89
N TRP A 271 -0.42 -1.37 -17.28
CA TRP A 271 0.95 -0.98 -17.00
C TRP A 271 1.69 -0.47 -18.24
N GLY A 272 1.43 -1.03 -19.43
CA GLY A 272 2.06 -0.60 -20.67
C GLY A 272 1.77 0.85 -21.04
N ALA A 273 0.51 1.28 -20.90
CA ALA A 273 0.10 2.66 -21.16
C ALA A 273 0.71 3.63 -20.13
N LEU A 274 0.61 3.28 -18.85
CA LEU A 274 1.16 4.08 -17.76
C LEU A 274 2.69 4.24 -17.88
N ARG A 275 3.38 3.15 -18.20
CA ARG A 275 4.82 3.17 -18.50
C ARG A 275 5.16 4.09 -19.67
N SER A 276 4.42 4.00 -20.78
CA SER A 276 4.66 4.85 -21.96
C SER A 276 4.54 6.32 -21.61
N TRP A 277 3.54 6.68 -20.81
CA TRP A 277 3.36 8.04 -20.33
C TRP A 277 4.57 8.54 -19.52
N PHE A 278 5.09 7.71 -18.60
CA PHE A 278 6.30 8.07 -17.85
C PHE A 278 7.54 8.21 -18.75
N GLU A 279 7.69 7.36 -19.76
CA GLU A 279 8.77 7.47 -20.73
C GLU A 279 8.69 8.80 -21.51
N ASP A 280 7.49 9.26 -21.87
CA ASP A 280 7.28 10.54 -22.57
C ASP A 280 7.69 11.76 -21.72
N VAL A 281 7.57 11.70 -20.40
CA VAL A 281 8.07 12.74 -19.47
C VAL A 281 9.54 12.53 -19.06
N GLY A 282 10.22 11.55 -19.67
CA GLY A 282 11.64 11.27 -19.48
C GLY A 282 11.98 10.47 -18.20
N LEU A 283 11.01 9.75 -17.63
CA LEU A 283 11.21 8.83 -16.51
C LEU A 283 11.19 7.39 -17.04
N SER A 284 12.35 6.76 -17.12
CA SER A 284 12.48 5.38 -17.61
C SER A 284 12.44 4.36 -16.48
N VAL A 285 11.81 3.22 -16.72
CA VAL A 285 11.78 2.11 -15.76
C VAL A 285 13.19 1.53 -15.59
N VAL A 286 13.71 1.54 -14.36
CA VAL A 286 15.03 1.01 -13.99
C VAL A 286 14.95 -0.31 -13.20
N ARG A 287 13.81 -0.58 -12.57
CA ARG A 287 13.45 -1.87 -11.96
C ARG A 287 11.94 -2.05 -12.04
N HIS A 288 11.49 -3.27 -12.23
CA HIS A 288 10.08 -3.64 -12.23
C HIS A 288 9.93 -5.04 -11.65
N VAL A 289 9.04 -5.19 -10.67
CA VAL A 289 8.68 -6.46 -10.05
C VAL A 289 7.17 -6.59 -10.15
N SER A 290 6.69 -7.71 -10.64
CA SER A 290 5.26 -7.93 -10.86
C SER A 290 4.97 -9.41 -10.74
N ASP A 291 3.99 -9.74 -9.91
CA ASP A 291 3.47 -11.11 -9.73
C ASP A 291 2.24 -11.37 -10.62
N ASP A 292 1.61 -10.31 -11.15
CA ASP A 292 0.44 -10.34 -12.04
C ASP A 292 0.51 -9.19 -13.07
N PRO A 293 0.11 -9.38 -14.34
CA PRO A 293 0.08 -8.31 -15.35
C PRO A 293 -0.52 -6.96 -14.91
N GLY A 294 -1.51 -6.97 -14.03
CA GLY A 294 -2.18 -5.75 -13.53
C GLY A 294 -1.65 -5.21 -12.20
N LEU A 295 -0.73 -5.91 -11.53
CA LEU A 295 -0.21 -5.54 -10.22
C LEU A 295 1.32 -5.63 -10.18
N GLY A 296 1.98 -4.58 -9.70
CA GLY A 296 3.42 -4.63 -9.48
C GLY A 296 4.01 -3.32 -9.00
N THR A 297 5.29 -3.39 -8.63
CA THR A 297 6.09 -2.25 -8.20
C THR A 297 7.09 -1.87 -9.28
N ALA A 298 7.09 -0.62 -9.69
CA ALA A 298 8.01 -0.04 -10.66
C ALA A 298 8.86 1.06 -10.01
N TRP A 299 10.15 1.05 -10.34
CA TRP A 299 11.08 2.12 -10.02
C TRP A 299 11.47 2.79 -11.32
N LEU A 300 11.22 4.09 -11.41
CA LEU A 300 11.50 4.90 -12.58
C LEU A 300 12.54 5.97 -12.22
N SER A 301 13.48 6.21 -13.13
CA SER A 301 14.50 7.24 -12.96
C SER A 301 14.73 8.02 -14.25
N ARG A 302 15.06 9.30 -14.07
CA ARG A 302 15.54 10.19 -15.15
C ARG A 302 17.03 9.98 -15.45
N ASP A 303 17.81 9.57 -14.44
CA ASP A 303 19.26 9.38 -14.54
C ASP A 303 19.70 7.94 -14.88
N GLY A 304 18.75 7.00 -14.96
CA GLY A 304 19.00 5.58 -15.22
C GLY A 304 19.60 4.79 -14.05
N ASP A 305 19.83 5.39 -12.89
CA ASP A 305 20.34 4.70 -11.69
C ASP A 305 19.26 3.75 -11.15
N ALA A 306 19.58 2.46 -11.01
CA ALA A 306 18.66 1.43 -10.53
C ALA A 306 18.85 1.13 -9.02
N PRO A 307 17.80 0.69 -8.31
CA PRO A 307 17.96 0.19 -6.95
C PRO A 307 18.92 -1.00 -6.93
N ARG A 308 19.79 -1.09 -5.92
CA ARG A 308 20.62 -2.28 -5.73
C ARG A 308 19.67 -3.46 -5.45
N GLY A 309 19.73 -4.51 -6.25
CA GLY A 309 18.97 -5.73 -6.01
C GLY A 309 19.26 -6.32 -4.63
N GLU A 310 18.25 -6.99 -4.05
CA GLU A 310 18.39 -7.74 -2.81
C GLU A 310 19.61 -8.69 -2.91
N ARG A 311 20.52 -8.61 -1.94
CA ARG A 311 21.60 -9.57 -1.75
C ARG A 311 21.16 -10.69 -0.83
#